data_AF-A0A7W2UDK7-F1
#
_entry.id   AF-A0A7W2UDK7-F1
#
_cell.length_a   1.000
_cell.length_b   1.000
_cell.length_c   1.000
_cell.angle_alpha   90.00
_cell.angle_beta   90.00
_cell.angle_gamma   90.00
#
_symmetry.space_group_name_H-M   'P 1'
#
loop_
_entity.id
_entity.type
_entity.pdbx_description
1 polymer ?
#
loop_
_entity_poly.entity_id
_entity_poly.type
_entity_poly.pdbx_seq_one_letter_code
_entity_poly.pdbx_strand_id
1 'polypeptide(L)'
;MRGAPTILHLDMDAFYASAEQAAKPSLRGKPVIVGGLGPRGVVATASYEARVFGVHSAMAMGQARRLCPNAAFLIPRFALYRKVSDAVMTLLHTLSPLVEPLSLDEAFVDLEAGGTEPTVEAARAVAERLRADIRAATGLTGSVGLAGSKMLAKIGSEQAKPDGLVVIEPGTERELLGPMSVRTLPGVGPATAETLRRAGIHTVAETREAGEAELVRLLGRAHGGSLFLMAEGRDERPVVAERDAKSISVEDTFDVDLTDRTRVQLEIARLADRCVRRLREAGRSGRTVVIKVRRYDFSTLTRSETLRGPTDDPAVVREAAARLIDGVETTAGVRLLGVGVSGLADFTQEDLFAQAAQAAQAAEAAQAAQAAEAVQAAQAAHEALGDAGRPPGPERPEPVREGAGEASEDAEKPRRWLPGSDVRHAEYGAGWVQGSGVGRVTVRFEEPWSQPGRVRTFPVDDPALQPADPLPLLRPDANAAAEAEAEAEAEEAGGPDGPTPGAGGPEPGRGPGQPVTSRP
;
A
#
# COMPACT_ATOMS: atom_id res chain seq x y z
N MET A 1 11.35 -32.28 -2.11
CA MET A 1 10.21 -31.84 -1.26
C MET A 1 10.50 -32.24 0.18
N ARG A 2 9.99 -31.49 1.15
CA ARG A 2 10.21 -31.79 2.58
C ARG A 2 9.51 -33.09 2.98
N GLY A 3 10.10 -33.80 3.94
CA GLY A 3 9.53 -35.02 4.51
C GLY A 3 8.41 -34.79 5.53
N ALA A 4 8.14 -33.53 5.90
CA ALA A 4 7.12 -33.13 6.87
C ALA A 4 6.40 -31.84 6.42
N PRO A 5 5.16 -31.58 6.87
CA PRO A 5 4.39 -30.41 6.47
C PRO A 5 4.76 -29.15 7.27
N THR A 6 6.03 -28.75 7.23
CA THR A 6 6.60 -27.65 8.03
C THR A 6 6.53 -26.27 7.36
N ILE A 7 6.00 -26.19 6.13
CA ILE A 7 5.66 -24.90 5.52
C ILE A 7 4.25 -24.52 5.94
N LEU A 8 4.15 -23.45 6.72
CA LEU A 8 2.90 -22.85 7.13
C LEU A 8 2.54 -21.71 6.17
N HIS A 9 1.27 -21.61 5.85
CA HIS A 9 0.70 -20.45 5.19
C HIS A 9 -0.52 -19.98 5.99
N LEU A 10 -0.49 -18.73 6.42
CA LEU A 10 -1.60 -18.05 7.10
C LEU A 10 -2.25 -17.07 6.12
N ASP A 11 -3.58 -17.03 6.11
CA ASP A 11 -4.39 -16.02 5.41
C ASP A 11 -5.55 -15.55 6.33
N MET A 12 -5.62 -14.25 6.64
CA MET A 12 -6.67 -13.71 7.50
C MET A 12 -8.04 -13.72 6.82
N ASP A 13 -9.04 -14.20 7.55
CA ASP A 13 -10.37 -14.45 7.02
C ASP A 13 -11.11 -13.17 6.63
N ALA A 14 -11.38 -12.99 5.33
CA ALA A 14 -12.07 -11.83 4.78
C ALA A 14 -11.56 -10.50 5.36
N PHE A 15 -10.23 -10.38 5.48
CA PHE A 15 -9.53 -9.47 6.40
C PHE A 15 -10.15 -8.09 6.59
N TYR A 16 -10.24 -7.27 5.54
CA TYR A 16 -10.76 -5.91 5.68
C TYR A 16 -12.22 -5.90 6.14
N ALA A 17 -13.07 -6.78 5.59
CA ALA A 17 -14.47 -6.81 5.98
C ALA A 17 -14.64 -7.30 7.43
N SER A 18 -13.87 -8.30 7.86
CA SER A 18 -13.86 -8.80 9.24
C SER A 18 -13.36 -7.74 10.22
N ALA A 19 -12.32 -6.97 9.85
CA ALA A 19 -11.84 -5.84 10.65
C ALA A 19 -12.90 -4.73 10.78
N GLU A 20 -13.64 -4.44 9.70
CA GLU A 20 -14.76 -3.49 9.75
C GLU A 20 -15.92 -3.99 10.61
N GLN A 21 -16.29 -5.27 10.54
CA GLN A 21 -17.32 -5.89 11.38
C GLN A 21 -16.89 -5.93 12.86
N ALA A 22 -15.61 -6.18 13.14
CA ALA A 22 -15.08 -6.15 14.50
C ALA A 22 -15.12 -4.74 15.09
N ALA A 23 -14.69 -3.74 14.32
CA ALA A 23 -14.65 -2.33 14.73
C ALA A 23 -16.04 -1.69 14.89
N LYS A 24 -17.07 -2.22 14.20
CA LYS A 24 -18.41 -1.63 14.13
C LYS A 24 -19.44 -2.68 14.57
N PRO A 25 -19.81 -2.74 15.86
CA PRO A 25 -20.73 -3.77 16.39
C PRO A 25 -22.02 -3.92 15.61
N SER A 26 -22.55 -2.83 15.06
CA SER A 26 -23.76 -2.85 14.25
C SER A 26 -23.63 -3.58 12.90
N LEU A 27 -22.42 -3.91 12.46
CA LEU A 27 -22.12 -4.61 11.20
C LEU A 27 -21.80 -6.10 11.38
N ARG A 28 -21.63 -6.58 12.61
CA ARG A 28 -21.37 -8.00 12.88
C ARG A 28 -22.48 -8.88 12.32
N GLY A 29 -22.12 -9.94 11.60
CA GLY A 29 -23.08 -10.84 10.98
C GLY A 29 -23.83 -10.23 9.78
N LYS A 30 -23.43 -9.06 9.28
CA LYS A 30 -24.07 -8.38 8.14
C LYS A 30 -23.15 -8.34 6.93
N PRO A 31 -23.71 -8.34 5.70
CA PRO A 31 -22.93 -8.15 4.49
C PRO A 31 -22.17 -6.81 4.52
N VAL A 32 -20.84 -6.88 4.61
CA VAL A 32 -19.91 -5.77 4.48
C VAL A 32 -19.06 -5.94 3.21
N ILE A 33 -18.91 -4.85 2.46
CA ILE A 33 -18.12 -4.76 1.24
C ILE A 33 -17.20 -3.56 1.37
N VAL A 34 -15.89 -3.80 1.32
CA VAL A 34 -14.86 -2.77 1.41
C VAL A 34 -14.25 -2.56 0.03
N GLY A 35 -14.09 -1.32 -0.40
CA GLY A 35 -13.43 -1.02 -1.67
C GLY A 35 -13.63 0.41 -2.16
N GLY A 36 -13.28 0.65 -3.42
CA GLY A 36 -13.54 1.93 -4.06
C GLY A 36 -15.05 2.14 -4.22
N LEU A 37 -15.60 3.21 -3.64
CA LEU A 37 -17.04 3.49 -3.70
C LEU A 37 -17.47 4.32 -4.92
N GLY A 38 -16.50 4.87 -5.68
CA GLY A 38 -16.74 5.61 -6.92
C GLY A 38 -17.26 4.74 -8.06
N PRO A 39 -17.65 5.35 -9.20
CA PRO A 39 -18.26 4.66 -10.35
C PRO A 39 -17.38 3.55 -10.94
N ARG A 40 -16.05 3.68 -10.83
CA ARG A 40 -15.06 2.72 -11.33
C ARG A 40 -14.38 1.92 -10.22
N GLY A 41 -14.91 2.01 -9.00
CA GLY A 41 -14.39 1.28 -7.87
C GLY A 41 -14.59 -0.22 -8.01
N VAL A 42 -13.73 -0.97 -7.32
CA VAL A 42 -13.79 -2.42 -7.23
C VAL A 42 -13.87 -2.85 -5.77
N VAL A 43 -14.43 -4.02 -5.55
CA VAL A 43 -14.42 -4.70 -4.25
C VAL A 43 -12.99 -5.10 -3.92
N ALA A 44 -12.44 -4.54 -2.83
CA ALA A 44 -11.19 -5.01 -2.27
C ALA A 44 -11.41 -6.31 -1.49
N THR A 45 -12.44 -6.31 -0.62
CA THR A 45 -12.82 -7.46 0.19
C THR A 45 -14.33 -7.49 0.39
N ALA A 46 -14.90 -8.69 0.37
CA ALA A 46 -16.28 -8.95 0.77
C ALA A 46 -16.28 -9.92 1.96
N SER A 47 -17.09 -9.58 2.97
CA SER A 47 -17.45 -10.46 4.09
C SER A 47 -18.06 -11.78 3.60
N TYR A 48 -18.02 -12.84 4.42
CA TYR A 48 -18.64 -14.11 4.07
C TYR A 48 -20.14 -13.97 3.81
N GLU A 49 -20.83 -13.11 4.56
CA GLU A 49 -22.24 -12.82 4.37
C GLU A 49 -22.52 -12.17 3.01
N ALA A 50 -21.62 -11.31 2.52
CA ALA A 50 -21.72 -10.74 1.17
C ALA A 50 -21.37 -11.75 0.07
N ARG A 51 -20.44 -12.68 0.32
CA ARG A 51 -20.04 -13.73 -0.63
C ARG A 51 -21.17 -14.70 -0.97
N VAL A 52 -22.11 -14.92 -0.04
CA VAL A 52 -23.34 -15.70 -0.31
C VAL A 52 -24.15 -15.13 -1.48
N PHE A 53 -24.12 -13.81 -1.68
CA PHE A 53 -24.78 -13.13 -2.81
C PHE A 53 -23.94 -13.13 -4.09
N GLY A 54 -22.82 -13.86 -4.12
CA GLY A 54 -21.91 -13.94 -5.26
C GLY A 54 -20.91 -12.78 -5.35
N VAL A 55 -20.83 -11.90 -4.35
CA VAL A 55 -19.83 -10.82 -4.33
C VAL A 55 -18.44 -11.39 -4.03
N HIS A 56 -17.42 -10.98 -4.79
CA HIS A 56 -16.04 -11.41 -4.59
C HIS A 56 -15.05 -10.27 -4.84
N SER A 57 -13.81 -10.43 -4.37
CA SER A 57 -12.74 -9.46 -4.62
C SER A 57 -12.51 -9.22 -6.12
N ALA A 58 -12.06 -8.01 -6.47
CA ALA A 58 -11.90 -7.50 -7.83
C ALA A 58 -13.21 -7.37 -8.65
N MET A 59 -14.39 -7.69 -8.08
CA MET A 59 -15.67 -7.39 -8.72
C MET A 59 -15.89 -5.89 -8.84
N ALA A 60 -16.45 -5.43 -9.95
CA ALA A 60 -16.86 -4.03 -10.11
C ALA A 60 -17.88 -3.63 -9.03
N MET A 61 -17.69 -2.49 -8.37
CA MET A 61 -18.53 -2.06 -7.25
C MET A 61 -20.01 -1.89 -7.67
N GLY A 62 -20.26 -1.43 -8.90
CA GLY A 62 -21.61 -1.37 -9.44
C GLY A 62 -22.30 -2.73 -9.57
N GLN A 63 -21.56 -3.80 -9.88
CA GLN A 63 -22.09 -5.16 -9.89
C GLN A 63 -22.34 -5.67 -8.47
N ALA A 64 -21.43 -5.41 -7.54
CA ALA A 64 -21.60 -5.75 -6.14
C ALA A 64 -22.87 -5.11 -5.53
N ARG A 65 -23.14 -3.83 -5.85
CA ARG A 65 -24.37 -3.13 -5.46
C ARG A 65 -25.65 -3.75 -6.02
N ARG A 66 -25.60 -4.34 -7.22
CA ARG A 66 -26.74 -5.06 -7.80
C ARG A 66 -26.97 -6.41 -7.14
N LEU A 67 -25.90 -7.14 -6.83
CA LEU A 67 -25.97 -8.47 -6.20
C LEU A 67 -26.36 -8.39 -4.72
N CYS A 68 -25.82 -7.42 -4.00
CA CYS A 68 -26.03 -7.27 -2.56
C CYS A 68 -26.41 -5.80 -2.21
N PRO A 69 -27.63 -5.35 -2.57
CA PRO A 69 -28.03 -3.95 -2.43
C PRO A 69 -28.10 -3.46 -0.98
N ASN A 70 -28.32 -4.38 -0.03
CA ASN A 70 -28.45 -4.09 1.40
C ASN A 70 -27.13 -4.20 2.18
N ALA A 71 -25.99 -4.40 1.49
CA ALA A 71 -24.69 -4.45 2.14
C ALA A 71 -24.26 -3.07 2.67
N ALA A 72 -23.42 -3.07 3.71
CA ALA A 72 -22.65 -1.90 4.09
C ALA A 72 -21.46 -1.74 3.13
N PHE A 73 -21.41 -0.61 2.43
CA PHE A 73 -20.33 -0.27 1.49
C PHE A 73 -19.38 0.73 2.13
N LEU A 74 -18.15 0.32 2.41
CA LEU A 74 -17.19 1.09 3.19
C LEU A 74 -15.92 1.38 2.38
N ILE A 75 -15.30 2.54 2.65
CA ILE A 75 -13.95 2.83 2.16
C ILE A 75 -12.90 2.03 2.96
N PRO A 76 -11.75 1.69 2.36
CA PRO A 76 -10.66 1.04 3.09
C PRO A 76 -10.05 1.95 4.17
N ARG A 77 -9.89 1.44 5.39
CA ARG A 77 -9.20 2.10 6.52
C ARG A 77 -7.83 1.46 6.78
N PHE A 78 -6.86 1.76 5.92
CA PHE A 78 -5.53 1.15 5.99
C PHE A 78 -4.76 1.37 7.30
N ALA A 79 -5.05 2.43 8.05
CA ALA A 79 -4.45 2.62 9.38
C ALA A 79 -4.85 1.49 10.34
N LEU A 80 -6.14 1.12 10.37
CA LEU A 80 -6.61 -0.03 11.14
C LEU A 80 -6.01 -1.33 10.60
N TYR A 81 -6.02 -1.52 9.28
CA TYR A 81 -5.57 -2.78 8.69
C TYR A 81 -4.08 -3.03 8.92
N ARG A 82 -3.25 -1.97 8.89
CA ARG A 82 -1.83 -2.09 9.26
C ARG A 82 -1.65 -2.44 10.73
N LYS A 83 -2.33 -1.77 11.67
CA LYS A 83 -2.24 -2.12 13.10
C LYS A 83 -2.55 -3.60 13.36
N VAL A 84 -3.56 -4.16 12.68
CA VAL A 84 -3.88 -5.59 12.82
C VAL A 84 -2.85 -6.48 12.13
N SER A 85 -2.41 -6.12 10.92
CA SER A 85 -1.34 -6.82 10.19
C SER A 85 -0.06 -6.89 11.02
N ASP A 86 0.35 -5.79 11.64
CA ASP A 86 1.57 -5.71 12.43
C ASP A 86 1.51 -6.68 13.62
N ALA A 87 0.38 -6.72 14.34
CA ALA A 87 0.18 -7.68 15.43
C ALA A 87 0.28 -9.14 14.96
N VAL A 88 -0.32 -9.46 13.81
CA VAL A 88 -0.25 -10.82 13.22
C VAL A 88 1.18 -11.15 12.78
N MET A 89 1.88 -10.24 12.11
CA MET A 89 3.25 -10.44 11.66
C MET A 89 4.21 -10.60 12.86
N THR A 90 4.01 -9.85 13.94
CA THR A 90 4.76 -10.05 15.20
C THR A 90 4.59 -11.47 15.71
N LEU A 91 3.36 -12.01 15.75
CA LEU A 91 3.12 -13.40 16.17
C LEU A 91 3.84 -14.39 15.25
N LEU A 92 3.80 -14.18 13.92
CA LEU A 92 4.50 -15.06 12.98
C LEU A 92 6.02 -15.05 13.17
N HIS A 93 6.60 -13.87 13.45
CA HIS A 93 8.03 -13.73 13.71
C HIS A 93 8.46 -14.40 15.02
N THR A 94 7.55 -14.66 15.97
CA THR A 94 7.86 -15.51 17.13
C THR A 94 8.03 -16.99 16.79
N LEU A 95 7.44 -17.44 15.67
CA LEU A 95 7.48 -18.85 15.25
C LEU A 95 8.73 -19.18 14.45
N SER A 96 9.28 -18.24 13.69
CA SER A 96 10.42 -18.48 12.80
C SER A 96 11.10 -17.18 12.37
N PRO A 97 12.43 -17.18 12.13
CA PRO A 97 13.10 -16.09 11.43
C PRO A 97 12.75 -16.04 9.93
N LEU A 98 12.21 -17.13 9.36
CA LEU A 98 11.84 -17.21 7.95
C LEU A 98 10.33 -17.02 7.79
N VAL A 99 9.91 -15.76 7.78
CA VAL A 99 8.54 -15.31 7.48
C VAL A 99 8.58 -14.53 6.17
N GLU A 100 7.81 -14.95 5.17
CA GLU A 100 7.70 -14.28 3.86
C GLU A 100 6.29 -13.67 3.71
N PRO A 101 6.11 -12.37 4.04
CA PRO A 101 4.85 -11.67 3.82
C PRO A 101 4.50 -11.59 2.33
N LEU A 102 3.23 -11.83 1.99
CA LEU A 102 2.69 -11.68 0.64
C LEU A 102 1.77 -10.45 0.52
N SER A 103 1.03 -10.16 1.58
CA SER A 103 0.12 -9.02 1.74
C SER A 103 -0.02 -8.67 3.23
N LEU A 104 -0.92 -7.74 3.56
CA LEU A 104 -1.20 -7.36 4.97
C LEU A 104 -1.82 -8.50 5.79
N ASP A 105 -2.43 -9.48 5.13
CA ASP A 105 -3.18 -10.57 5.74
C ASP A 105 -2.58 -11.95 5.51
N GLU A 106 -1.48 -12.05 4.76
CA GLU A 106 -1.01 -13.34 4.25
C GLU A 106 0.51 -13.45 4.32
N ALA A 107 1.00 -14.60 4.79
CA ALA A 107 2.43 -14.89 4.87
C ALA A 107 2.71 -16.40 4.83
N PHE A 108 3.88 -16.76 4.29
CA PHE A 108 4.48 -18.07 4.49
C PHE A 108 5.43 -18.05 5.70
N VAL A 109 5.50 -19.17 6.41
CA VAL A 109 6.44 -19.38 7.51
C VAL A 109 7.10 -20.75 7.36
N ASP A 110 8.41 -20.81 7.51
CA ASP A 110 9.15 -22.06 7.62
C ASP A 110 9.29 -22.44 9.10
N LEU A 111 8.44 -23.35 9.58
CA LEU A 111 8.39 -23.74 10.99
C LEU A 111 9.65 -24.50 11.44
N GLU A 112 10.29 -25.22 10.52
CA GLU A 112 11.50 -25.99 10.79
C GLU A 112 12.69 -25.07 11.05
N ALA A 113 12.79 -23.96 10.31
CA ALA A 113 13.78 -22.90 10.58
C ALA A 113 13.55 -22.21 11.94
N GLY A 114 12.34 -22.30 12.48
CA GLY A 114 11.97 -21.86 13.82
C GLY A 114 12.20 -22.89 14.93
N GLY A 115 12.73 -24.08 14.60
CA GLY A 115 12.98 -25.15 15.56
C GLY A 115 11.77 -26.05 15.86
N THR A 116 10.69 -25.94 15.08
CA THR A 116 9.57 -26.89 15.17
C THR A 116 10.03 -28.27 14.70
N GLU A 117 9.76 -29.31 15.48
CA GLU A 117 10.06 -30.69 15.10
C GLU A 117 9.37 -31.03 13.77
N PRO A 118 10.04 -31.71 12.81
CA PRO A 118 9.47 -32.01 11.51
C PRO A 118 8.50 -33.20 11.57
N THR A 119 7.41 -33.05 12.32
CA THR A 119 6.29 -34.00 12.44
C THR A 119 4.96 -33.30 12.17
N VAL A 120 3.95 -34.08 11.79
CA VAL A 120 2.60 -33.57 11.53
C VAL A 120 2.00 -33.00 12.81
N GLU A 121 2.21 -33.68 13.93
CA GLU A 121 1.68 -33.35 15.25
C GLU A 121 2.25 -32.03 15.77
N ALA A 122 3.57 -31.85 15.68
CA ALA A 122 4.23 -30.62 16.14
C ALA A 122 3.81 -29.40 15.30
N ALA A 123 3.80 -29.54 13.96
CA ALA A 123 3.36 -28.48 13.06
C ALA A 123 1.89 -28.09 13.31
N ARG A 124 1.00 -29.08 13.48
CA ARG A 124 -0.42 -28.86 13.81
C ARG A 124 -0.59 -28.11 15.13
N ALA A 125 0.10 -28.53 16.18
CA ALA A 125 0.02 -27.89 17.49
C ALA A 125 0.48 -26.42 17.46
N VAL A 126 1.52 -26.10 16.68
CA VAL A 126 1.97 -24.72 16.46
C VAL A 126 0.91 -23.90 15.72
N ALA A 127 0.30 -24.45 14.66
CA ALA A 127 -0.73 -23.76 13.89
C ALA A 127 -2.02 -23.51 14.68
N GLU A 128 -2.45 -24.47 15.50
CA GLU A 128 -3.61 -24.32 16.39
C GLU A 128 -3.38 -23.22 17.44
N ARG A 129 -2.20 -23.20 18.05
CA ARG A 129 -1.81 -22.15 18.98
C ARG A 129 -1.77 -20.78 18.30
N LEU A 130 -1.13 -20.67 17.14
CA LEU A 130 -1.08 -19.43 16.36
C LEU A 130 -2.48 -18.87 16.08
N ARG A 131 -3.43 -19.72 15.67
CA ARG A 131 -4.82 -19.29 15.41
C ARG A 131 -5.50 -18.76 16.68
N ALA A 132 -5.30 -19.44 17.82
CA ALA A 132 -5.81 -18.97 19.11
C ALA A 132 -5.18 -17.63 19.52
N ASP A 133 -3.87 -17.48 19.34
CA ASP A 133 -3.13 -16.25 19.67
C ASP A 133 -3.56 -15.08 18.79
N ILE A 134 -3.74 -15.29 17.48
CA ILE A 134 -4.30 -14.28 16.57
C ILE A 134 -5.69 -13.85 17.02
N ARG A 135 -6.56 -14.80 17.36
CA ARG A 135 -7.90 -14.52 17.85
C ARG A 135 -7.87 -13.72 19.15
N ALA A 136 -6.99 -14.07 20.06
CA ALA A 136 -6.82 -13.38 21.34
C ALA A 136 -6.24 -11.97 21.18
N ALA A 137 -5.30 -11.77 20.26
CA ALA A 137 -4.62 -10.48 20.04
C ALA A 137 -5.40 -9.50 19.17
N THR A 138 -6.24 -9.99 18.25
CA THR A 138 -6.89 -9.14 17.23
C THR A 138 -8.41 -9.19 17.26
N GLY A 139 -9.01 -10.22 17.88
CA GLY A 139 -10.44 -10.48 17.76
C GLY A 139 -10.88 -10.94 16.37
N LEU A 140 -9.95 -11.26 15.47
CA LEU A 140 -10.19 -11.78 14.12
C LEU A 140 -9.73 -13.24 14.00
N THR A 141 -10.07 -13.89 12.89
CA THR A 141 -9.66 -15.27 12.60
C THR A 141 -8.76 -15.32 11.37
N GLY A 142 -7.93 -16.36 11.30
CA GLY A 142 -7.10 -16.66 10.15
C GLY A 142 -7.13 -18.15 9.87
N SER A 143 -7.11 -18.48 8.58
CA SER A 143 -7.11 -19.84 8.08
C SER A 143 -5.67 -20.26 7.77
N VAL A 144 -5.32 -21.50 8.14
CA VAL A 144 -3.94 -21.99 8.06
C VAL A 144 -3.86 -23.25 7.19
N GLY A 145 -2.85 -23.31 6.34
CA GLY A 145 -2.45 -24.50 5.62
C GLY A 145 -1.04 -24.92 5.98
N LEU A 146 -0.85 -26.20 6.27
CA LEU A 146 0.45 -26.82 6.52
C LEU A 146 0.77 -27.81 5.40
N ALA A 147 1.94 -27.71 4.79
CA ALA A 147 2.37 -28.65 3.74
C ALA A 147 3.90 -28.70 3.60
N GLY A 148 4.39 -29.61 2.75
CA GLY A 148 5.82 -29.72 2.43
C GLY A 148 6.35 -28.66 1.46
N SER A 149 5.49 -27.78 0.94
CA SER A 149 5.84 -26.71 -0.02
C SER A 149 4.91 -25.50 0.09
N LYS A 150 5.38 -24.34 -0.39
CA LYS A 150 4.60 -23.08 -0.37
C LYS A 150 3.30 -23.20 -1.16
N MET A 151 3.36 -23.72 -2.38
CA MET A 151 2.16 -23.91 -3.21
C MET A 151 1.06 -24.68 -2.45
N LEU A 152 1.40 -25.82 -1.86
CA LEU A 152 0.44 -26.68 -1.18
C LEU A 152 -0.05 -26.06 0.12
N ALA A 153 0.81 -25.40 0.89
CA ALA A 153 0.40 -24.72 2.11
C ALA A 153 -0.65 -23.63 1.79
N LYS A 154 -0.46 -22.86 0.71
CA LYS A 154 -1.44 -21.87 0.25
C LYS A 154 -2.75 -22.49 -0.23
N ILE A 155 -2.69 -23.61 -0.94
CA ILE A 155 -3.90 -24.36 -1.35
C ILE A 155 -4.63 -24.92 -0.12
N GLY A 156 -3.88 -25.36 0.90
CA GLY A 156 -4.41 -25.85 2.16
C GLY A 156 -5.16 -24.76 2.92
N SER A 157 -4.58 -23.57 3.08
CA SER A 157 -5.23 -22.47 3.81
C SER A 157 -6.51 -22.00 3.12
N GLU A 158 -6.55 -21.97 1.78
CA GLU A 158 -7.76 -21.60 1.04
C GLU A 158 -8.89 -22.62 1.25
N GLN A 159 -8.57 -23.93 1.29
CA GLN A 159 -9.54 -24.98 1.64
C GLN A 159 -9.97 -24.94 3.10
N ALA A 160 -9.14 -24.36 3.97
CA ALA A 160 -9.45 -24.24 5.39
C ALA A 160 -10.41 -23.07 5.69
N LYS A 161 -10.68 -22.16 4.74
CA LYS A 161 -11.53 -20.99 4.98
C LYS A 161 -13.01 -21.36 5.16
N PRO A 162 -13.73 -20.71 6.11
CA PRO A 162 -13.23 -19.80 7.14
C PRO A 162 -12.73 -20.50 8.41
N ASP A 163 -11.82 -19.84 9.14
CA ASP A 163 -11.39 -20.20 10.50
C ASP A 163 -11.00 -21.68 10.66
N GLY A 164 -10.22 -22.20 9.70
CA GLY A 164 -9.82 -23.60 9.68
C GLY A 164 -8.31 -23.82 9.63
N LEU A 165 -7.95 -25.10 9.80
CA LEU A 165 -6.60 -25.59 9.63
C LEU A 165 -6.63 -26.86 8.76
N VAL A 166 -5.91 -26.85 7.65
CA VAL A 166 -5.71 -28.03 6.79
C VAL A 166 -4.23 -28.42 6.80
N VAL A 167 -3.98 -29.73 6.91
CA VAL A 167 -2.63 -30.29 6.77
C VAL A 167 -2.60 -31.18 5.54
N ILE A 168 -1.67 -30.91 4.63
CA ILE A 168 -1.40 -31.73 3.45
C ILE A 168 -0.12 -32.52 3.74
N GLU A 169 -0.29 -33.80 4.02
CA GLU A 169 0.83 -34.69 4.34
C GLU A 169 1.68 -34.99 3.11
N PRO A 170 3.03 -34.98 3.24
CA PRO A 170 3.91 -35.37 2.14
C PRO A 170 3.58 -36.75 1.58
N GLY A 171 3.54 -36.86 0.26
CA GLY A 171 3.13 -38.07 -0.47
C GLY A 171 1.66 -38.10 -0.89
N THR A 172 0.80 -37.22 -0.35
CA THR A 172 -0.63 -37.15 -0.72
C THR A 172 -0.93 -36.12 -1.83
N GLU A 173 0.08 -35.38 -2.28
CA GLU A 173 -0.08 -34.17 -3.09
C GLU A 173 -0.77 -34.45 -4.42
N ARG A 174 -0.37 -35.52 -5.10
CA ARG A 174 -0.88 -35.87 -6.44
C ARG A 174 -2.34 -36.29 -6.41
N GLU A 175 -2.76 -37.00 -5.37
CA GLU A 175 -4.14 -37.44 -5.19
C GLU A 175 -5.03 -36.25 -4.84
N LEU A 176 -4.57 -35.41 -3.91
CA LEU A 176 -5.27 -34.19 -3.50
C LEU A 176 -5.44 -33.21 -4.67
N LEU A 177 -4.38 -32.94 -5.43
CA LEU A 177 -4.42 -31.95 -6.51
C LEU A 177 -5.21 -32.44 -7.72
N GLY A 178 -5.13 -33.73 -8.07
CA GLY A 178 -5.67 -34.30 -9.32
C GLY A 178 -7.07 -33.81 -9.71
N PRO A 179 -8.10 -33.94 -8.85
CA PRO A 179 -9.47 -33.55 -9.18
C PRO A 179 -9.72 -32.04 -9.14
N MET A 180 -8.79 -31.23 -8.65
CA MET A 180 -8.98 -29.78 -8.52
C MET A 180 -8.98 -29.11 -9.88
N SER A 181 -9.70 -27.98 -9.98
CA SER A 181 -9.59 -27.11 -11.16
C SER A 181 -8.14 -26.65 -11.33
N VAL A 182 -7.69 -26.55 -12.58
CA VAL A 182 -6.37 -25.99 -12.89
C VAL A 182 -6.19 -24.56 -12.37
N ARG A 183 -7.29 -23.82 -12.16
CA ARG A 183 -7.28 -22.47 -11.55
C ARG A 183 -6.85 -22.44 -10.08
N THR A 184 -6.84 -23.59 -9.40
CA THR A 184 -6.32 -23.71 -8.03
C THR A 184 -4.81 -23.54 -7.98
N LEU A 185 -4.09 -23.82 -9.08
CA LEU A 185 -2.64 -23.66 -9.13
C LEU A 185 -2.25 -22.17 -9.18
N PRO A 186 -1.34 -21.71 -8.29
CA PRO A 186 -0.85 -20.34 -8.32
C PRO A 186 -0.29 -19.94 -9.67
N GLY A 187 -0.67 -18.75 -10.16
CA GLY A 187 -0.25 -18.25 -11.48
C GLY A 187 -1.20 -18.59 -12.62
N VAL A 188 -2.22 -19.43 -12.42
CA VAL A 188 -3.26 -19.70 -13.43
C VAL A 188 -4.39 -18.67 -13.31
N GLY A 189 -4.18 -17.50 -13.92
CA GLY A 189 -5.20 -16.46 -14.05
C GLY A 189 -6.26 -16.77 -15.11
N PRO A 190 -7.32 -15.93 -15.26
CA PRO A 190 -8.40 -16.16 -16.23
C PRO A 190 -7.91 -16.37 -17.67
N ALA A 191 -6.88 -15.63 -18.10
CA ALA A 191 -6.31 -15.76 -19.45
C ALA A 191 -5.64 -17.12 -19.67
N THR A 192 -4.78 -17.55 -18.72
CA THR A 192 -4.13 -18.87 -18.76
C THR A 192 -5.17 -19.99 -18.70
N ALA A 193 -6.14 -19.88 -17.80
CA ALA A 193 -7.22 -20.85 -17.66
C ALA A 193 -8.02 -21.00 -18.96
N GLU A 194 -8.32 -19.90 -19.65
CA GLU A 194 -9.03 -19.93 -20.92
C GLU A 194 -8.17 -20.56 -22.04
N THR A 195 -6.86 -20.30 -22.08
CA THR A 195 -5.95 -20.99 -23.02
C THR A 195 -5.93 -22.50 -22.79
N LEU A 196 -5.83 -22.94 -21.54
CA LEU A 196 -5.87 -24.37 -21.16
C LEU A 196 -7.23 -25.00 -21.48
N ARG A 197 -8.32 -24.29 -21.18
CA ARG A 197 -9.70 -24.73 -21.46
C ARG A 197 -9.91 -24.98 -22.95
N ARG A 198 -9.37 -24.13 -23.83
CA ARG A 198 -9.43 -24.34 -25.29
C ARG A 198 -8.66 -25.57 -25.76
N ALA A 199 -7.67 -26.01 -24.99
CA ALA A 199 -6.95 -27.25 -25.21
C ALA A 199 -7.61 -28.47 -24.52
N GLY A 200 -8.79 -28.30 -23.90
CA GLY A 200 -9.50 -29.36 -23.19
C GLY A 200 -8.94 -29.65 -21.78
N ILE A 201 -8.10 -28.77 -21.24
CA ILE A 201 -7.49 -28.92 -19.91
C ILE A 201 -8.26 -28.08 -18.89
N HIS A 202 -8.90 -28.74 -17.94
CA HIS A 202 -9.76 -28.18 -16.91
C HIS A 202 -9.26 -28.49 -15.49
N THR A 203 -8.64 -29.65 -15.29
CA THR A 203 -8.17 -30.15 -14.00
C THR A 203 -6.65 -30.19 -13.90
N VAL A 204 -6.13 -30.30 -12.68
CA VAL A 204 -4.69 -30.48 -12.46
C VAL A 204 -4.22 -31.84 -12.98
N ALA A 205 -5.03 -32.90 -12.86
CA ALA A 205 -4.72 -34.20 -13.43
C ALA A 205 -4.54 -34.15 -14.95
N GLU A 206 -5.45 -33.49 -15.67
CA GLU A 206 -5.36 -33.27 -17.12
C GLU A 206 -4.14 -32.41 -17.49
N THR A 207 -3.82 -31.41 -16.67
CA THR A 207 -2.61 -30.57 -16.86
C THR A 207 -1.34 -31.41 -16.79
N ARG A 208 -1.28 -32.36 -15.86
CA ARG A 208 -0.17 -33.31 -15.72
C ARG A 208 -0.11 -34.27 -16.90
N GLU A 209 -1.24 -34.80 -17.33
CA GLU A 209 -1.35 -35.74 -18.45
C GLU A 209 -0.92 -35.11 -19.80
N ALA A 210 -1.23 -33.82 -20.00
CA ALA A 210 -0.78 -33.08 -21.18
C ALA A 210 0.76 -33.04 -21.31
N GLY A 211 1.47 -33.07 -20.17
CA GLY A 211 2.93 -33.12 -20.12
C GLY A 211 3.61 -31.76 -20.36
N GLU A 212 4.88 -31.67 -19.99
CA GLU A 212 5.65 -30.43 -20.04
C GLU A 212 5.75 -29.82 -21.44
N ALA A 213 5.99 -30.65 -22.45
CA ALA A 213 6.16 -30.20 -23.83
C ALA A 213 4.93 -29.46 -24.37
N GLU A 214 3.73 -29.98 -24.06
CA GLU A 214 2.48 -29.37 -24.49
C GLU A 214 2.22 -28.06 -23.72
N LEU A 215 2.44 -28.04 -22.40
CA LEU A 215 2.28 -26.82 -21.61
C LEU A 215 3.27 -25.73 -22.03
N VAL A 216 4.50 -26.08 -22.38
CA VAL A 216 5.49 -25.16 -22.93
C VAL A 216 5.06 -24.64 -24.31
N ARG A 217 4.46 -25.49 -25.15
CA ARG A 217 3.92 -25.07 -26.45
C ARG A 217 2.75 -24.09 -26.29
N LEU A 218 1.87 -24.32 -25.33
CA LEU A 218 0.68 -23.49 -25.07
C LEU A 218 1.01 -22.16 -24.37
N LEU A 219 1.93 -22.18 -23.40
CA LEU A 219 2.13 -21.09 -22.45
C LEU A 219 3.54 -20.47 -22.50
N GLY A 220 4.43 -21.03 -23.32
CA GLY A 220 5.84 -20.67 -23.36
C GLY A 220 6.68 -21.37 -22.29
N ARG A 221 8.00 -21.37 -22.48
CA ARG A 221 8.95 -22.15 -21.67
C ARG A 221 8.85 -21.89 -20.17
N ALA A 222 8.87 -20.63 -19.76
CA ALA A 222 8.89 -20.28 -18.35
C ALA A 222 7.58 -20.66 -17.63
N HIS A 223 6.44 -20.26 -18.19
CA HIS A 223 5.15 -20.48 -17.55
C HIS A 223 4.69 -21.95 -17.68
N GLY A 224 4.85 -22.55 -18.86
CA GLY A 224 4.50 -23.95 -19.10
C GLY A 224 5.32 -24.93 -18.24
N GLY A 225 6.64 -24.75 -18.16
CA GLY A 225 7.51 -25.57 -17.31
C GLY A 225 7.15 -25.43 -15.83
N SER A 226 6.93 -24.20 -15.35
CA SER A 226 6.51 -23.97 -13.97
C SER A 226 5.15 -24.59 -13.66
N LEU A 227 4.18 -24.49 -14.58
CA LEU A 227 2.85 -25.07 -14.39
C LEU A 227 2.89 -26.59 -14.34
N PHE A 228 3.72 -27.22 -15.19
CA PHE A 228 3.92 -28.66 -15.18
C PHE A 228 4.44 -29.15 -13.81
N LEU A 229 5.48 -28.50 -13.28
CA LEU A 229 6.03 -28.85 -11.96
C LEU A 229 4.98 -28.71 -10.85
N MET A 230 4.18 -27.63 -10.88
CA MET A 230 3.09 -27.43 -9.93
C MET A 230 2.00 -28.50 -10.04
N ALA A 231 1.63 -28.91 -11.26
CA ALA A 231 0.67 -30.01 -11.48
C ALA A 231 1.21 -31.38 -11.00
N GLU A 232 2.53 -31.53 -10.97
CA GLU A 232 3.24 -32.66 -10.36
C GLU A 232 3.34 -32.60 -8.83
N GLY A 233 2.80 -31.54 -8.20
CA GLY A 233 2.92 -31.27 -6.76
C GLY A 233 4.27 -30.70 -6.35
N ARG A 234 5.17 -30.41 -7.30
CA ARG A 234 6.56 -30.01 -7.04
C ARG A 234 6.70 -28.49 -6.99
N ASP A 235 7.04 -28.00 -5.81
CA ASP A 235 7.43 -26.61 -5.57
C ASP A 235 8.63 -26.56 -4.62
N GLU A 236 9.79 -26.19 -5.16
CA GLU A 236 11.08 -26.15 -4.42
C GLU A 236 11.43 -24.75 -3.93
N ARG A 237 10.56 -23.76 -4.13
CA ARG A 237 10.83 -22.38 -3.72
C ARG A 237 10.91 -22.31 -2.19
N PRO A 238 12.03 -21.84 -1.61
CA PRO A 238 12.14 -21.68 -0.17
C PRO A 238 11.27 -20.51 0.31
N VAL A 239 10.96 -20.48 1.61
CA VAL A 239 10.45 -19.28 2.27
C VAL A 239 11.60 -18.28 2.38
N VAL A 240 11.39 -17.05 1.91
CA VAL A 240 12.41 -16.00 1.85
C VAL A 240 11.95 -14.81 2.67
N ALA A 241 12.68 -14.48 3.74
CA ALA A 241 12.28 -13.43 4.69
C ALA A 241 12.28 -12.03 4.08
N GLU A 242 13.27 -11.71 3.24
CA GLU A 242 13.45 -10.40 2.67
C GLU A 242 13.38 -10.43 1.14
N ARG A 243 12.64 -9.48 0.57
CA ARG A 243 12.67 -9.20 -0.86
C ARG A 243 12.85 -7.70 -1.07
N ASP A 244 13.95 -7.32 -1.71
CA ASP A 244 14.11 -5.96 -2.17
C ASP A 244 13.03 -5.59 -3.18
N ALA A 245 12.42 -4.43 -2.97
CA ALA A 245 11.51 -3.85 -3.94
C ALA A 245 12.27 -3.62 -5.26
N LYS A 246 11.68 -4.07 -6.38
CA LYS A 246 12.27 -3.87 -7.72
C LYS A 246 11.86 -2.53 -8.34
N SER A 247 10.74 -1.99 -7.87
CA SER A 247 10.18 -0.72 -8.30
C SER A 247 9.24 -0.17 -7.24
N ILE A 248 9.07 1.16 -7.26
CA ILE A 248 8.07 1.88 -6.47
C ILE A 248 7.21 2.65 -7.48
N SER A 249 5.89 2.54 -7.35
CA SER A 249 4.97 3.22 -8.27
C SER A 249 3.69 3.68 -7.58
N VAL A 250 3.04 4.66 -8.19
CA VAL A 250 1.73 5.18 -7.82
C VAL A 250 0.89 5.34 -9.07
N GLU A 251 -0.40 5.07 -8.95
CA GLU A 251 -1.33 5.21 -10.05
C GLU A 251 -2.72 5.55 -9.54
N ASP A 252 -3.44 6.34 -10.32
CA ASP A 252 -4.82 6.70 -10.04
C ASP A 252 -5.69 6.37 -11.27
N THR A 253 -6.83 5.73 -11.02
CA THR A 253 -7.91 5.60 -12.00
C THR A 253 -8.88 6.74 -11.79
N PHE A 254 -9.13 7.53 -12.83
CA PHE A 254 -10.01 8.70 -12.74
C PHE A 254 -11.47 8.28 -12.89
N ASP A 255 -12.40 8.98 -12.21
CA ASP A 255 -13.84 8.73 -12.31
C ASP A 255 -14.38 8.98 -13.73
N VAL A 256 -13.82 10.01 -14.38
CA VAL A 256 -14.10 10.40 -15.77
C VAL A 256 -12.78 10.34 -16.54
N ASP A 257 -12.82 9.84 -17.78
CA ASP A 257 -11.63 9.80 -18.64
C ASP A 257 -11.12 11.22 -18.92
N LEU A 258 -9.81 11.43 -18.76
CA LEU A 258 -9.18 12.72 -19.01
C LEU A 258 -8.90 12.88 -20.50
N THR A 259 -9.46 13.91 -21.11
CA THR A 259 -9.23 14.25 -22.53
C THR A 259 -8.45 15.55 -22.69
N ASP A 260 -8.36 16.37 -21.65
CA ASP A 260 -7.59 17.61 -21.64
C ASP A 260 -6.11 17.33 -21.37
N ARG A 261 -5.25 17.73 -22.31
CA ARG A 261 -3.79 17.57 -22.22
C ARG A 261 -3.22 18.30 -21.01
N THR A 262 -3.72 19.49 -20.69
CA THR A 262 -3.24 20.27 -19.54
C THR A 262 -3.55 19.55 -18.24
N ARG A 263 -4.77 19.03 -18.11
CA ARG A 263 -5.17 18.19 -16.97
C ARG A 263 -4.29 16.95 -16.85
N VAL A 264 -4.00 16.25 -17.94
CA VAL A 264 -3.12 15.07 -17.93
C VAL A 264 -1.71 15.41 -17.44
N GLN A 265 -1.13 16.53 -17.89
CA GLN A 265 0.18 16.98 -17.44
C GLN A 265 0.22 17.29 -15.95
N LEU A 266 -0.82 17.98 -15.42
CA LEU A 266 -0.95 18.26 -13.99
C LEU A 266 -1.04 16.97 -13.16
N GLU A 267 -1.81 15.99 -13.61
CA GLU A 267 -1.95 14.72 -12.89
C GLU A 267 -0.66 13.88 -12.93
N ILE A 268 0.07 13.87 -14.06
CA ILE A 268 1.39 13.23 -14.14
C ILE A 268 2.39 13.86 -13.16
N ALA A 269 2.47 15.19 -13.11
CA ALA A 269 3.36 15.88 -12.17
C ALA A 269 3.03 15.53 -10.72
N ARG A 270 1.74 15.54 -10.36
CA ARG A 270 1.27 15.15 -9.03
C ARG A 270 1.61 13.70 -8.69
N LEU A 271 1.48 12.77 -9.65
CA LEU A 271 1.83 11.37 -9.46
C LEU A 271 3.35 11.18 -9.33
N ALA A 272 4.16 11.92 -10.08
CA ALA A 272 5.61 11.90 -9.93
C ALA A 272 6.04 12.32 -8.51
N ASP A 273 5.45 13.40 -7.97
CA ASP A 273 5.75 13.87 -6.61
C ASP A 273 5.37 12.86 -5.54
N ARG A 274 4.21 12.21 -5.70
CA ARG A 274 3.80 11.11 -4.82
C ARG A 274 4.71 9.90 -4.93
N CYS A 275 5.18 9.58 -6.14
CA CYS A 275 6.11 8.48 -6.38
C CYS A 275 7.44 8.74 -5.67
N VAL A 276 7.98 9.95 -5.80
CA VAL A 276 9.25 10.36 -5.17
C VAL A 276 9.13 10.41 -3.65
N ARG A 277 8.01 10.91 -3.11
CA ARG A 277 7.79 10.85 -1.66
C ARG A 277 7.85 9.41 -1.13
N ARG A 278 7.20 8.45 -1.80
CA ARG A 278 7.29 7.03 -1.45
C ARG A 278 8.68 6.45 -1.61
N LEU A 279 9.40 6.88 -2.64
CA LEU A 279 10.77 6.48 -2.91
C LEU A 279 11.70 6.91 -1.75
N ARG A 280 11.55 8.14 -1.28
CA ARG A 280 12.26 8.71 -0.11
C ARG A 280 11.87 8.06 1.21
N GLU A 281 10.58 7.86 1.46
CA GLU A 281 10.09 7.13 2.65
C GLU A 281 10.67 5.72 2.74
N ALA A 282 10.94 5.08 1.59
CA ALA A 282 11.59 3.78 1.50
C ALA A 282 13.13 3.84 1.58
N GLY A 283 13.75 5.02 1.68
CA GLY A 283 15.20 5.19 1.68
C GLY A 283 15.89 4.77 0.38
N ARG A 284 15.17 4.78 -0.75
CA ARG A 284 15.69 4.34 -2.05
C ARG A 284 15.80 5.53 -3.01
N SER A 285 16.63 5.37 -4.03
CA SER A 285 16.63 6.17 -5.26
C SER A 285 16.45 5.22 -6.45
N GLY A 286 16.23 5.73 -7.67
CA GLY A 286 16.16 4.83 -8.82
C GLY A 286 16.42 5.49 -10.16
N ARG A 287 16.79 4.69 -11.15
CA ARG A 287 17.35 5.18 -12.42
C ARG A 287 16.35 5.23 -13.56
N THR A 288 15.29 4.43 -13.52
CA THR A 288 14.37 4.28 -14.66
C THR A 288 12.99 4.78 -14.26
N VAL A 289 12.58 5.91 -14.84
CA VAL A 289 11.24 6.47 -14.71
C VAL A 289 10.33 5.79 -15.72
N VAL A 290 9.15 5.38 -15.27
CA VAL A 290 8.16 4.65 -16.05
C VAL A 290 6.82 5.39 -15.90
N ILE A 291 6.14 5.63 -17.02
CA ILE A 291 4.73 6.01 -16.99
C ILE A 291 3.86 4.86 -17.49
N LYS A 292 2.66 4.77 -16.92
CA LYS A 292 1.61 3.86 -17.35
C LYS A 292 0.37 4.66 -17.70
N VAL A 293 -0.16 4.43 -18.89
CA VAL A 293 -1.38 5.07 -19.39
C VAL A 293 -2.37 3.98 -19.77
N ARG A 294 -3.52 3.94 -19.10
CA ARG A 294 -4.65 3.12 -19.54
C ARG A 294 -5.67 4.01 -20.26
N ARG A 295 -6.10 3.59 -21.44
CA ARG A 295 -7.10 4.30 -22.24
C ARG A 295 -8.52 3.88 -21.88
N TYR A 296 -9.50 4.59 -22.44
CA TYR A 296 -10.93 4.32 -22.27
C TYR A 296 -11.38 2.90 -22.71
N ASP A 297 -10.63 2.25 -23.58
CA ASP A 297 -10.86 0.89 -24.08
C ASP A 297 -10.11 -0.19 -23.26
N PHE A 298 -9.53 0.21 -22.12
CA PHE A 298 -8.67 -0.61 -21.25
C PHE A 298 -7.32 -1.04 -21.84
N SER A 299 -6.98 -0.63 -23.07
CA SER A 299 -5.62 -0.79 -23.59
C SER A 299 -4.63 -0.04 -22.69
N THR A 300 -3.49 -0.68 -22.38
CA THR A 300 -2.48 -0.14 -21.48
C THR A 300 -1.19 0.08 -22.25
N LEU A 301 -0.68 1.30 -22.20
CA LEU A 301 0.61 1.72 -22.74
C LEU A 301 1.58 1.97 -21.59
N THR A 302 2.79 1.46 -21.70
CA THR A 302 3.89 1.80 -20.81
C THR A 302 5.00 2.45 -21.62
N ARG A 303 5.61 3.49 -21.04
CA ARG A 303 6.81 4.17 -21.57
C ARG A 303 7.80 4.35 -20.44
N SER A 304 9.08 4.31 -20.74
CA SER A 304 10.12 4.44 -19.74
C SER A 304 11.34 5.17 -20.28
N GLU A 305 11.99 5.93 -19.41
CA GLU A 305 13.26 6.60 -19.65
C GLU A 305 14.25 6.14 -18.58
N THR A 306 15.48 5.75 -18.97
CA THR A 306 16.55 5.45 -18.02
C THR A 306 17.53 6.61 -17.98
N LEU A 307 17.70 7.17 -16.79
CA LEU A 307 18.54 8.32 -16.49
C LEU A 307 20.02 7.89 -16.33
N ARG A 308 20.93 8.87 -16.32
CA ARG A 308 22.37 8.64 -16.19
C ARG A 308 22.77 8.08 -14.82
N GLY A 309 22.04 8.47 -13.78
CA GLY A 309 22.23 8.00 -12.41
C GLY A 309 20.89 7.80 -11.71
N PRO A 310 20.86 7.05 -10.60
CA PRO A 310 19.68 6.94 -9.78
C PRO A 310 19.36 8.30 -9.14
N THR A 311 18.08 8.64 -9.01
CA THR A 311 17.63 9.90 -8.43
C THR A 311 16.38 9.67 -7.58
N ASP A 312 16.22 10.54 -6.58
CA ASP A 312 14.99 10.75 -5.84
C ASP A 312 14.60 12.25 -5.88
N ASP A 313 15.10 13.01 -6.86
CA ASP A 313 14.75 14.42 -7.05
C ASP A 313 13.37 14.51 -7.72
N PRO A 314 12.37 15.14 -7.06
CA PRO A 314 11.06 15.32 -7.65
C PRO A 314 11.08 16.14 -8.96
N ALA A 315 12.00 17.09 -9.13
CA ALA A 315 12.11 17.85 -10.38
C ALA A 315 12.52 16.96 -11.55
N VAL A 316 13.56 16.14 -11.36
CA VAL A 316 14.06 15.22 -12.39
C VAL A 316 13.01 14.18 -12.78
N VAL A 317 12.33 13.58 -11.79
CA VAL A 317 11.30 12.57 -12.05
C VAL A 317 10.07 13.19 -12.73
N ARG A 318 9.65 14.40 -12.33
CA ARG A 318 8.57 15.14 -13.00
C ARG A 318 8.91 15.43 -14.46
N GLU A 319 10.11 15.92 -14.74
CA GLU A 319 10.52 16.29 -16.10
C GLU A 319 10.58 15.06 -17.01
N ALA A 320 11.15 13.95 -16.53
CA ALA A 320 11.17 12.68 -17.26
C ALA A 320 9.76 12.15 -17.52
N ALA A 321 8.88 12.17 -16.51
CA ALA A 321 7.49 11.75 -16.68
C ALA A 321 6.72 12.64 -17.68
N ALA A 322 6.97 13.95 -17.67
CA ALA A 322 6.40 14.92 -18.60
C ALA A 322 6.82 14.65 -20.06
N ARG A 323 8.13 14.41 -20.30
CA ARG A 323 8.65 14.01 -21.62
C ARG A 323 8.00 12.71 -22.11
N LEU A 324 7.86 11.73 -21.22
CA LEU A 324 7.28 10.45 -21.56
C LEU A 324 5.80 10.56 -21.95
N ILE A 325 5.01 11.39 -21.25
CA ILE A 325 3.58 11.55 -21.53
C ILE A 325 3.34 12.42 -22.78
N ASP A 326 4.25 13.34 -23.11
CA ASP A 326 4.13 14.18 -24.31
C ASP A 326 4.15 13.38 -25.61
N GLY A 327 4.84 12.24 -25.61
CA GLY A 327 4.88 11.27 -26.72
C GLY A 327 3.69 10.31 -26.77
N VAL A 328 2.67 10.48 -25.93
CA VAL A 328 1.49 9.62 -25.87
C VAL A 328 0.26 10.37 -26.40
N GLU A 329 -0.47 9.73 -27.31
CA GLU A 329 -1.78 10.23 -27.75
C GLU A 329 -2.81 10.03 -26.62
N THR A 330 -3.38 11.15 -26.15
CA THR A 330 -4.27 11.25 -24.98
C THR A 330 -5.69 11.74 -25.33
N THR A 331 -5.91 12.21 -26.57
CA THR A 331 -7.21 12.76 -27.01
C THR A 331 -8.36 11.75 -26.95
N ALA A 332 -8.07 10.46 -27.13
CA ALA A 332 -9.05 9.38 -27.03
C ALA A 332 -9.58 9.14 -25.60
N GLY A 333 -8.99 9.80 -24.60
CA GLY A 333 -9.39 9.67 -23.20
C GLY A 333 -8.46 8.74 -22.41
N VAL A 334 -7.92 9.29 -21.32
CA VAL A 334 -7.04 8.61 -20.38
C VAL A 334 -7.84 8.21 -19.14
N ARG A 335 -7.91 6.90 -18.90
CA ARG A 335 -8.64 6.30 -17.76
C ARG A 335 -7.79 6.21 -16.50
N LEU A 336 -6.52 5.83 -16.64
CA LEU A 336 -5.57 5.70 -15.53
C LEU A 336 -4.23 6.26 -15.96
N LEU A 337 -3.61 7.01 -15.04
CA LEU A 337 -2.22 7.42 -15.12
C LEU A 337 -1.45 6.84 -13.95
N GLY A 338 -0.23 6.39 -14.21
CA GLY A 338 0.70 5.94 -13.20
C GLY A 338 2.11 6.41 -13.50
N VAL A 339 2.86 6.68 -12.44
CA VAL A 339 4.29 6.97 -12.47
C VAL A 339 4.99 5.97 -11.56
N GLY A 340 6.10 5.42 -12.01
CA GLY A 340 6.93 4.51 -11.24
C GLY A 340 8.40 4.74 -11.48
N VAL A 341 9.20 4.33 -10.51
CA VAL A 341 10.66 4.32 -10.59
C VAL A 341 11.13 2.88 -10.36
N SER A 342 12.11 2.45 -11.16
CA SER A 342 12.71 1.11 -11.11
C SER A 342 14.23 1.17 -11.28
N GLY A 343 14.89 0.02 -11.11
CA GLY A 343 16.35 -0.03 -10.97
C GLY A 343 16.76 0.71 -9.72
N LEU A 344 16.13 0.32 -8.60
CA LEU A 344 16.31 0.96 -7.31
C LEU A 344 17.72 0.72 -6.79
N ALA A 345 18.26 1.73 -6.11
CA ALA A 345 19.51 1.67 -5.38
C ALA A 345 19.29 2.22 -3.97
N ASP A 346 20.13 1.79 -3.03
CA ASP A 346 20.22 2.46 -1.73
C ASP A 346 20.62 3.91 -1.95
N PHE A 347 20.04 4.81 -1.17
CA PHE A 347 20.33 6.23 -1.20
C PHE A 347 21.86 6.46 -1.15
N THR A 348 22.47 6.73 -2.30
CA THR A 348 23.82 7.26 -2.40
C THR A 348 23.70 8.76 -2.62
N GLN A 349 24.12 9.49 -1.59
CA GLN A 349 24.36 10.93 -1.57
C GLN A 349 24.71 11.45 -2.97
N GLU A 350 23.91 12.39 -3.47
CA GLU A 350 24.12 13.02 -4.78
C GLU A 350 25.59 13.43 -4.92
N ASP A 351 26.20 13.01 -6.02
CA ASP A 351 27.60 13.28 -6.32
C ASP A 351 27.83 14.80 -6.31
N LEU A 352 28.40 15.30 -5.21
CA LEU A 352 28.73 16.72 -4.99
C LEU A 352 29.54 17.29 -6.17
N PHE A 353 30.27 16.44 -6.89
CA PHE A 353 31.01 16.82 -8.09
C PHE A 353 30.10 17.13 -9.29
N ALA A 354 28.96 16.43 -9.43
CA ALA A 354 28.01 16.68 -10.51
C ALA A 354 27.24 17.99 -10.30
N GLN A 355 26.84 18.30 -9.06
CA GLN A 355 26.22 19.59 -8.71
C GLN A 355 27.22 20.74 -8.89
N ALA A 356 28.47 20.58 -8.45
CA ALA A 356 29.51 21.59 -8.64
C ALA A 356 29.79 21.85 -10.14
N ALA A 357 29.77 20.79 -10.97
CA ALA A 357 29.94 20.92 -12.42
C ALA A 357 28.77 21.63 -13.10
N GLN A 358 27.52 21.36 -12.69
CA GLN A 358 26.34 22.05 -13.20
C GLN A 358 26.29 23.52 -12.75
N ALA A 359 26.65 23.81 -11.50
CA ALA A 359 26.75 25.17 -10.98
C ALA A 359 27.83 25.97 -11.71
N ALA A 360 28.98 25.34 -12.00
CA ALA A 360 30.05 25.94 -12.80
C ALA A 360 29.59 26.24 -14.23
N GLN A 361 28.93 25.30 -14.91
CA GLN A 361 28.40 25.51 -16.26
C GLN A 361 27.31 26.59 -16.31
N ALA A 362 26.43 26.65 -15.31
CA ALA A 362 25.40 27.68 -15.22
C ALA A 362 26.01 29.08 -14.98
N ALA A 363 27.06 29.17 -14.15
CA ALA A 363 27.79 30.42 -13.93
C ALA A 363 28.54 30.88 -15.19
N GLU A 364 29.13 29.95 -15.93
CA GLU A 364 29.85 30.23 -17.19
C GLU A 364 28.88 30.70 -18.30
N ALA A 365 27.71 30.08 -18.40
CA ALA A 365 26.64 30.50 -19.31
C ALA A 365 26.08 31.89 -18.96
N ALA A 366 25.91 32.19 -17.67
CA ALA A 366 25.45 33.50 -17.21
C ALA A 366 26.49 34.60 -17.49
N GLN A 367 27.79 34.31 -17.31
CA GLN A 367 28.87 35.23 -17.67
C GLN A 367 28.96 35.46 -19.18
N ALA A 368 28.79 34.41 -20.00
CA ALA A 368 28.75 34.53 -21.45
C ALA A 368 27.57 35.39 -21.94
N ALA A 369 26.39 35.26 -21.30
CA ALA A 369 25.23 36.08 -21.61
C ALA A 369 25.45 37.56 -21.25
N GLN A 370 26.03 37.85 -20.07
CA GLN A 370 26.36 39.22 -19.66
C GLN A 370 27.44 39.86 -20.55
N ALA A 371 28.42 39.09 -21.01
CA ALA A 371 29.45 39.56 -21.94
C ALA A 371 28.85 39.90 -23.32
N ALA A 372 27.91 39.09 -23.81
CA ALA A 372 27.20 39.35 -25.06
C ALA A 372 26.33 40.62 -24.98
N GLU A 373 25.66 40.84 -23.84
CA GLU A 373 24.85 42.03 -23.58
C GLU A 373 25.70 43.31 -23.50
N ALA A 374 26.90 43.23 -22.90
CA ALA A 374 27.85 44.34 -22.85
C ALA A 374 28.41 44.72 -24.23
N VAL A 375 28.66 43.74 -25.11
CA VAL A 375 29.08 43.98 -26.49
C VAL A 375 27.96 44.64 -27.31
N GLN A 376 26.72 44.20 -27.13
CA GLN A 376 25.55 44.83 -27.76
C GLN A 376 25.34 46.27 -27.28
N ALA A 377 25.50 46.53 -25.97
CA ALA A 377 25.41 47.88 -25.41
C ALA A 377 26.51 48.83 -25.94
N ALA A 378 27.74 48.31 -26.12
CA ALA A 378 28.84 49.08 -26.69
C ALA A 378 28.64 49.39 -28.19
N GLN A 379 28.04 48.47 -28.95
CA GLN A 379 27.67 48.68 -30.35
C GLN A 379 26.53 49.71 -30.49
N ALA A 380 25.51 49.63 -29.63
CA ALA A 380 24.41 50.61 -29.60
C ALA A 380 24.89 52.03 -29.22
N ALA A 381 25.87 52.14 -28.33
CA ALA A 381 26.48 53.43 -27.96
C ALA A 381 27.32 54.04 -29.11
N HIS A 382 27.90 53.22 -29.98
CA HIS A 382 28.65 53.68 -31.16
C HIS A 382 27.71 54.20 -32.27
N GLU A 383 26.52 53.62 -32.43
CA GLU A 383 25.50 54.08 -33.37
C GLU A 383 24.76 55.37 -32.91
N ALA A 384 24.62 55.58 -31.60
CA ALA A 384 23.93 56.75 -31.03
C ALA A 384 24.70 58.09 -31.12
N LEU A 385 25.97 58.08 -31.54
CA LEU A 385 26.78 59.29 -31.75
C LEU A 385 26.64 59.89 -33.18
N GLY A 386 25.75 59.34 -34.02
CA GLY A 386 25.62 59.69 -35.44
C GLY A 386 24.42 60.54 -35.86
N ASP A 387 23.45 60.85 -35.00
CA ASP A 387 22.24 61.58 -35.42
C ASP A 387 21.70 62.52 -34.33
N ALA A 388 22.01 63.81 -34.47
CA ALA A 388 21.54 64.87 -33.58
C ALA A 388 20.73 65.90 -34.38
N GLY A 389 19.39 65.90 -34.22
CA GLY A 389 18.58 67.04 -34.63
C GLY A 389 17.06 66.86 -34.71
N ARG A 390 16.33 66.79 -33.58
CA ARG A 390 14.94 67.33 -33.46
C ARG A 390 14.42 67.42 -32.00
N PRO A 391 13.66 68.46 -31.60
CA PRO A 391 13.31 68.75 -30.19
C PRO A 391 12.00 68.06 -29.69
N PRO A 392 11.71 68.10 -28.37
CA PRO A 392 10.89 67.10 -27.67
C PRO A 392 9.39 67.46 -27.53
N GLY A 393 8.57 66.42 -27.36
CA GLY A 393 7.14 66.48 -26.98
C GLY A 393 6.89 65.89 -25.58
N PRO A 394 5.73 66.15 -24.96
CA PRO A 394 5.60 66.20 -23.50
C PRO A 394 5.35 64.85 -22.80
N GLU A 395 5.67 64.89 -21.51
CA GLU A 395 5.73 63.83 -20.50
C GLU A 395 4.41 63.04 -20.31
N ARG A 396 4.56 61.73 -20.05
CA ARG A 396 3.51 60.84 -19.55
C ARG A 396 3.88 60.35 -18.13
N PRO A 397 2.90 60.21 -17.23
CA PRO A 397 3.14 60.03 -15.80
C PRO A 397 3.53 58.61 -15.41
N GLU A 398 4.26 58.51 -14.30
CA GLU A 398 4.78 57.29 -13.67
C GLU A 398 3.68 56.38 -13.09
N PRO A 399 3.87 55.05 -13.08
CA PRO A 399 2.96 54.12 -12.41
C PRO A 399 3.25 54.02 -10.91
N VAL A 400 2.21 54.23 -10.11
CA VAL A 400 2.16 54.05 -8.67
C VAL A 400 2.22 52.55 -8.31
N ARG A 401 3.08 52.22 -7.34
CA ARG A 401 3.13 50.92 -6.66
C ARG A 401 2.24 50.97 -5.40
N GLU A 402 1.23 50.11 -5.36
CA GLU A 402 0.52 49.64 -4.17
C GLU A 402 0.17 48.17 -4.47
N GLY A 403 0.27 47.18 -3.60
CA GLY A 403 0.44 47.07 -2.16
C GLY A 403 -0.05 45.66 -1.86
N ALA A 404 0.82 44.82 -1.31
CA ALA A 404 0.53 43.41 -1.04
C ALA A 404 -0.68 43.27 -0.10
N GLY A 405 -1.67 42.50 -0.54
CA GLY A 405 -2.74 41.97 0.29
C GLY A 405 -2.84 40.48 0.00
N GLU A 406 -2.17 39.69 0.83
CA GLU A 406 -2.31 38.23 0.88
C GLU A 406 -3.77 37.91 1.24
N ALA A 407 -4.59 37.67 0.22
CA ALA A 407 -5.86 37.01 0.38
C ALA A 407 -5.58 35.53 0.59
N SER A 408 -5.82 35.06 1.82
CA SER A 408 -5.79 33.66 2.24
C SER A 408 -6.41 32.72 1.20
N GLU A 409 -5.57 31.96 0.51
CA GLU A 409 -5.97 30.77 -0.26
C GLU A 409 -6.31 29.60 0.68
N ASP A 410 -7.24 29.81 1.59
CA ASP A 410 -7.92 28.74 2.34
C ASP A 410 -9.43 28.90 2.16
N ALA A 411 -9.87 28.90 0.90
CA ALA A 411 -11.23 28.48 0.60
C ALA A 411 -11.33 26.99 0.93
N GLU A 412 -11.65 26.68 2.21
CA GLU A 412 -11.85 25.33 2.74
C GLU A 412 -12.68 24.50 1.75
N LYS A 413 -12.03 23.51 1.12
CA LYS A 413 -12.76 22.47 0.40
C LYS A 413 -13.75 21.85 1.40
N PRO A 414 -15.04 21.70 1.04
CA PRO A 414 -16.04 21.18 1.97
C PRO A 414 -15.58 19.83 2.53
N ARG A 415 -15.62 19.70 3.86
CA ARG A 415 -15.23 18.47 4.58
C ARG A 415 -15.98 17.28 3.97
N ARG A 416 -15.23 16.35 3.38
CA ARG A 416 -15.80 15.17 2.70
C ARG A 416 -15.77 13.97 3.64
N TRP A 417 -16.92 13.68 4.24
CA TRP A 417 -17.13 12.48 5.04
C TRP A 417 -17.39 11.26 4.16
N LEU A 418 -16.57 10.22 4.30
CA LEU A 418 -16.67 8.99 3.50
C LEU A 418 -17.25 7.84 4.33
N PRO A 419 -18.10 6.96 3.76
CA PRO A 419 -18.65 5.83 4.49
C PRO A 419 -17.58 4.92 5.08
N GLY A 420 -17.63 4.70 6.39
CA GLY A 420 -16.68 3.90 7.15
C GLY A 420 -15.65 4.70 7.92
N SER A 421 -15.44 6.00 7.60
CA SER A 421 -14.51 6.89 8.30
C SER A 421 -14.82 6.99 9.79
N ASP A 422 -13.78 6.95 10.61
CA ASP A 422 -13.87 7.16 12.06
C ASP A 422 -13.97 8.66 12.36
N VAL A 423 -14.81 8.99 13.34
CA VAL A 423 -15.09 10.36 13.77
C VAL A 423 -15.24 10.41 15.28
N ARG A 424 -15.03 11.60 15.85
CA ARG A 424 -15.36 11.90 17.23
C ARG A 424 -16.25 13.14 17.25
N HIS A 425 -17.31 13.08 18.06
CA HIS A 425 -18.18 14.22 18.33
C HIS A 425 -18.03 14.66 19.79
N ALA A 426 -17.95 15.96 20.06
CA ALA A 426 -17.74 16.50 21.41
C ALA A 426 -18.79 15.99 22.44
N GLU A 427 -20.06 15.89 22.04
CA GLU A 427 -21.15 15.40 22.91
C GLU A 427 -21.31 13.87 22.91
N TYR A 428 -21.08 13.21 21.77
CA TYR A 428 -21.50 11.81 21.56
C TYR A 428 -20.32 10.82 21.54
N GLY A 429 -19.09 11.31 21.67
CA GLY A 429 -17.90 10.49 21.68
C GLY A 429 -17.55 9.90 20.31
N ALA A 430 -16.97 8.70 20.33
CA ALA A 430 -16.51 8.02 19.13
C ALA A 430 -17.67 7.50 18.26
N GLY A 431 -17.49 7.56 16.95
CA GLY A 431 -18.43 7.02 15.99
C GLY A 431 -17.83 6.83 14.61
N TRP A 432 -18.67 6.44 13.67
CA TRP A 432 -18.27 6.25 12.29
C TRP A 432 -19.35 6.72 11.32
N VAL A 433 -18.90 7.20 10.15
CA VAL A 433 -19.77 7.74 9.09
C VAL A 433 -20.50 6.59 8.39
N GLN A 434 -21.83 6.53 8.49
CA GLN A 434 -22.64 5.60 7.70
C GLN A 434 -22.83 6.08 6.26
N GLY A 435 -22.95 7.40 6.08
CA GLY A 435 -23.15 8.02 4.77
C GLY A 435 -23.11 9.53 4.86
N SER A 436 -22.85 10.17 3.72
CA SER A 436 -22.81 11.62 3.58
C SER A 436 -23.39 12.02 2.22
N GLY A 437 -24.13 13.12 2.19
CA GLY A 437 -24.78 13.65 0.98
C GLY A 437 -25.69 14.83 1.28
N VAL A 438 -25.93 15.68 0.27
CA VAL A 438 -26.85 16.83 0.36
C VAL A 438 -26.54 17.76 1.56
N GLY A 439 -25.25 18.00 1.82
CA GLY A 439 -24.79 18.84 2.93
C GLY A 439 -24.97 18.24 4.33
N ARG A 440 -25.32 16.95 4.44
CA ARG A 440 -25.48 16.24 5.71
C ARG A 440 -24.59 15.01 5.81
N VAL A 441 -24.20 14.68 7.04
CA VAL A 441 -23.46 13.46 7.40
C VAL A 441 -24.22 12.68 8.45
N THR A 442 -24.38 11.37 8.24
CA THR A 442 -25.00 10.46 9.20
C THR A 442 -23.93 9.61 9.87
N VAL A 443 -23.88 9.71 11.20
CA VAL A 443 -22.86 9.07 12.04
C VAL A 443 -23.54 8.09 13.01
N ARG A 444 -22.95 6.92 13.19
CA ARG A 444 -23.31 5.97 14.24
C ARG A 444 -22.26 6.04 15.35
N PHE A 445 -22.70 6.31 16.57
CA PHE A 445 -21.83 6.44 17.75
C PHE A 445 -21.74 5.12 18.48
N GLU A 446 -20.72 4.33 18.15
CA GLU A 446 -20.42 3.03 18.75
C GLU A 446 -18.91 2.78 18.79
N GLU A 447 -18.49 2.06 19.82
CA GLU A 447 -17.11 1.58 20.01
C GLU A 447 -17.02 0.08 19.70
N PRO A 448 -15.84 -0.46 19.35
CA PRO A 448 -15.68 -1.88 19.00
C PRO A 448 -16.21 -2.85 20.07
N TRP A 449 -16.09 -2.54 21.35
CA TRP A 449 -16.57 -3.39 22.46
C TRP A 449 -17.96 -3.00 23.00
N SER A 450 -18.63 -2.03 22.40
CA SER A 450 -19.95 -1.56 22.82
C SER A 450 -21.10 -2.35 22.17
N GLN A 451 -22.32 -2.15 22.68
CA GLN A 451 -23.53 -2.54 21.96
C GLN A 451 -23.76 -1.61 20.75
N PRO A 452 -24.49 -2.05 19.70
CA PRO A 452 -24.80 -1.20 18.56
C PRO A 452 -25.35 0.17 18.96
N GLY A 453 -24.68 1.21 18.46
CA GLY A 453 -24.89 2.59 18.92
C GLY A 453 -26.08 3.31 18.29
N ARG A 454 -26.34 4.52 18.77
CA ARG A 454 -27.35 5.42 18.19
C ARG A 454 -26.83 6.08 16.92
N VAL A 455 -27.75 6.41 16.00
CA VAL A 455 -27.45 7.14 14.77
C VAL A 455 -27.93 8.58 14.90
N ARG A 456 -27.13 9.54 14.46
CA ARG A 456 -27.51 10.96 14.34
C ARG A 456 -27.02 11.53 13.02
N THR A 457 -27.67 12.60 12.57
CA THR A 457 -27.34 13.27 11.30
C THR A 457 -27.07 14.76 11.53
N PHE A 458 -25.88 15.20 11.13
CA PHE A 458 -25.38 16.57 11.33
C PHE A 458 -25.21 17.30 9.99
N PRO A 459 -25.06 18.63 10.00
CA PRO A 459 -24.41 19.37 8.91
C PRO A 459 -22.99 18.82 8.65
N VAL A 460 -22.52 18.86 7.40
CA VAL A 460 -21.16 18.35 7.07
C VAL A 460 -20.03 19.20 7.67
N ASP A 461 -20.33 20.45 7.99
CA ASP A 461 -19.48 21.48 8.59
C ASP A 461 -19.69 21.62 10.11
N ASP A 462 -20.35 20.65 10.75
CA ASP A 462 -20.55 20.66 12.19
C ASP A 462 -19.19 20.78 12.92
N PRO A 463 -18.96 21.86 13.71
CA PRO A 463 -17.67 22.11 14.34
C PRO A 463 -17.37 21.11 15.46
N ALA A 464 -18.38 20.46 16.03
CA ALA A 464 -18.22 19.45 17.06
C ALA A 464 -17.83 18.08 16.49
N LEU A 465 -17.91 17.88 15.17
CA LEU A 465 -17.57 16.64 14.48
C LEU A 465 -16.18 16.71 13.83
N GLN A 466 -15.27 15.85 14.29
CA GLN A 466 -13.88 15.82 13.83
C GLN A 466 -13.49 14.42 13.32
N PRO A 467 -12.59 14.30 12.33
CA PRO A 467 -11.95 13.03 12.00
C PRO A 467 -11.25 12.44 13.23
N ALA A 468 -11.25 11.13 13.36
CA ALA A 468 -10.58 10.44 14.46
C ALA A 468 -9.75 9.27 13.92
N ASP A 469 -8.79 8.83 14.73
CA ASP A 469 -8.07 7.58 14.49
C ASP A 469 -8.93 6.36 14.85
N PRO A 470 -8.67 5.20 14.21
CA PRO A 470 -9.38 3.97 14.53
C PRO A 470 -9.06 3.54 15.96
N LEU A 471 -10.12 3.26 16.73
CA LEU A 471 -10.01 2.63 18.04
C LEU A 471 -9.47 1.18 17.92
N PRO A 472 -8.77 0.67 18.96
CA PRO A 472 -8.38 -0.73 19.03
C PRO A 472 -9.57 -1.68 18.84
N LEU A 473 -9.37 -2.86 18.24
CA LEU A 473 -10.47 -3.82 18.06
C LEU A 473 -10.86 -4.50 19.37
N LEU A 474 -9.87 -4.70 20.25
CA LEU A 474 -10.06 -5.27 21.58
C LEU A 474 -10.04 -4.16 22.62
N ARG A 475 -10.79 -4.37 23.69
CA ARG A 475 -10.81 -3.43 24.81
C ARG A 475 -9.41 -3.42 25.45
N PRO A 476 -8.75 -2.25 25.57
CA PRO A 476 -7.51 -2.14 26.32
C PRO A 476 -7.73 -2.63 27.75
N ASP A 477 -6.77 -3.38 28.29
CA ASP A 477 -6.81 -3.74 29.71
C ASP A 477 -6.89 -2.47 30.56
N ALA A 478 -7.71 -2.46 31.60
CA ALA A 478 -7.97 -1.27 32.41
C ALA A 478 -6.68 -0.66 33.02
N ASN A 479 -5.64 -1.48 33.24
CA ASN A 479 -4.33 -1.01 33.68
C ASN A 479 -3.47 -0.43 32.54
N ALA A 480 -3.54 -1.00 31.33
CA ALA A 480 -2.81 -0.50 30.17
C ALA A 480 -3.40 0.82 29.63
N ALA A 481 -4.72 1.01 29.78
CA ALA A 481 -5.39 2.27 29.44
C ALA A 481 -4.91 3.44 30.31
N ALA A 482 -4.67 3.19 31.61
CA ALA A 482 -4.14 4.20 32.53
C ALA A 482 -2.68 4.56 32.25
N GLU A 483 -1.86 3.61 31.79
CA GLU A 483 -0.48 3.84 31.37
C GLU A 483 -0.40 4.64 30.06
N ALA A 484 -1.28 4.34 29.08
CA ALA A 484 -1.34 5.06 27.81
C ALA A 484 -1.89 6.51 27.96
N GLU A 485 -2.85 6.73 28.88
CA GLU A 485 -3.30 8.09 29.23
C GLU A 485 -2.17 8.88 29.92
N ALA A 486 -1.37 8.23 30.78
CA ALA A 486 -0.21 8.87 31.41
C ALA A 486 0.92 9.19 30.40
N GLU A 487 1.15 8.35 29.39
CA GLU A 487 2.11 8.63 28.31
C GLU A 487 1.64 9.76 27.38
N ALA A 488 0.34 9.81 27.04
CA ALA A 488 -0.23 10.89 26.24
C ALA A 488 -0.21 12.24 26.97
N GLU A 489 -0.47 12.25 28.28
CA GLU A 489 -0.33 13.46 29.11
C GLU A 489 1.15 13.88 29.26
N ALA A 490 2.09 12.93 29.26
CA ALA A 490 3.53 13.23 29.30
C ALA A 490 4.06 13.80 27.98
N GLU A 491 3.53 13.36 26.82
CA GLU A 491 3.84 13.94 25.51
C GLU A 491 3.24 15.35 25.33
N GLU A 492 2.03 15.62 25.83
CA GLU A 492 1.46 16.98 25.82
C GLU A 492 2.18 17.93 26.79
N ALA A 493 2.75 17.42 27.89
CA ALA A 493 3.53 18.21 28.83
C ALA A 493 5.00 18.45 28.39
N GLY A 494 5.48 17.75 27.36
CA GLY A 494 6.86 17.76 26.87
C GLY A 494 7.14 18.76 25.74
N GLY A 495 6.74 20.03 25.88
CA GLY A 495 7.21 21.12 25.01
C GLY A 495 8.65 21.54 25.33
N PRO A 496 9.45 22.01 24.34
CA PRO A 496 10.89 22.15 24.49
C PRO A 496 11.23 23.45 25.22
N ASP A 497 11.35 23.40 26.55
CA ASP A 497 12.22 24.32 27.29
C ASP A 497 12.51 23.77 28.68
N GLY A 498 13.70 23.18 28.84
CA GLY A 498 14.23 22.73 30.11
C GLY A 498 15.75 22.56 29.99
N PRO A 499 16.57 23.22 30.82
CA PRO A 499 17.98 23.45 30.53
C PRO A 499 18.84 22.22 30.82
N THR A 500 19.84 22.02 29.96
CA THR A 500 20.90 21.03 30.09
C THR A 500 21.73 21.26 31.37
N PRO A 501 21.93 20.26 32.25
CA PRO A 501 22.99 20.31 33.24
C PRO A 501 24.25 19.66 32.67
N GLY A 502 25.35 20.40 32.77
CA GLY A 502 26.67 20.03 32.26
C GLY A 502 27.37 18.91 33.05
N ALA A 503 28.38 18.37 32.38
CA ALA A 503 29.23 17.25 32.76
C ALA A 503 30.09 17.47 34.02
N GLY A 504 30.41 16.36 34.71
CA GLY A 504 31.54 16.24 35.63
C GLY A 504 31.46 15.00 36.54
N GLY A 505 32.23 13.94 36.23
CA GLY A 505 32.44 12.76 37.09
C GLY A 505 33.37 13.03 38.29
N PRO A 506 33.99 12.02 38.98
CA PRO A 506 34.06 10.57 38.69
C PRO A 506 33.77 9.62 39.89
N GLU A 507 33.69 8.32 39.58
CA GLU A 507 33.77 7.13 40.48
C GLU A 507 35.13 7.00 41.24
N PRO A 508 35.45 5.98 42.10
CA PRO A 508 34.71 4.75 42.51
C PRO A 508 34.77 4.41 44.04
N GLY A 509 34.07 3.38 44.53
CA GLY A 509 34.34 2.86 45.88
C GLY A 509 33.47 1.72 46.45
N ARG A 510 33.98 0.49 46.32
CA ARG A 510 33.78 -0.76 47.10
C ARG A 510 32.92 -0.73 48.39
N GLY A 511 32.09 -1.77 48.54
CA GLY A 511 31.61 -2.30 49.83
C GLY A 511 31.75 -3.84 49.90
N PRO A 512 32.11 -4.45 51.06
CA PRO A 512 32.56 -5.85 51.16
C PRO A 512 31.49 -6.85 51.66
N GLY A 513 31.66 -8.13 51.29
CA GLY A 513 31.60 -9.29 52.21
C GLY A 513 30.26 -9.96 52.58
N GLN A 514 29.87 -11.01 51.81
CA GLN A 514 29.68 -12.45 52.16
C GLN A 514 29.10 -12.90 53.55
N PRO A 515 28.75 -14.21 53.76
CA PRO A 515 28.06 -15.23 52.94
C PRO A 515 27.11 -16.16 53.76
N VAL A 516 26.24 -16.99 53.15
CA VAL A 516 25.82 -18.29 53.77
C VAL A 516 25.57 -19.40 52.73
N THR A 517 26.56 -20.30 52.68
CA THR A 517 26.63 -21.75 52.40
C THR A 517 25.54 -22.54 51.67
N SER A 518 25.97 -23.20 50.59
CA SER A 518 25.46 -24.47 50.02
C SER A 518 25.86 -25.66 50.92
N ARG A 519 25.09 -26.75 51.07
CA ARG A 519 24.98 -27.99 50.24
C ARG A 519 24.46 -29.14 51.17
N PRO A 520 24.16 -30.37 50.70
CA PRO A 520 24.30 -30.96 49.36
C PRO A 520 23.03 -30.96 48.52
#